data_AF-A0A1Q7VYH8-F1
#
_entry.id   AF-A0A1Q7VYH8-F1
#
_cell.length_a   1.000
_cell.length_b   1.000
_cell.length_c   1.000
_cell.angle_alpha   90.00
_cell.angle_beta   90.00
_cell.angle_gamma   90.00
#
_symmetry.space_group_name_H-M   'P 1'
#
loop_
_entity.id
_entity.type
_entity.pdbx_description
1 polymer ?
#
loop_
_entity_poly.entity_id
_entity_poly.type
_entity_poly.pdbx_seq_one_letter_code
_entity_poly.pdbx_strand_id
1 'polypeptide(L)'
;MLPRSGDVLRVTRAASVQFSTPMLFRVIRVHDWSTYNGWAWLDGYELNGLGEAVERRSIFVQLEGLQSAQVGPMPNRYRAAPAVNRAPVTSPSRSATAGSRSAAG
;
A
#
# COMPACT_ATOMS: atom_id res chain seq x y z
N MET A 1 12.44 9.31 -4.03
CA MET A 1 11.59 8.11 -4.22
C MET A 1 10.36 8.27 -3.33
N LEU A 2 9.16 7.81 -3.73
CA LEU A 2 7.97 7.93 -2.86
C LEU A 2 7.78 6.64 -2.05
N PRO A 3 7.93 6.67 -0.72
CA PRO A 3 7.77 5.49 0.11
C PRO A 3 6.32 4.97 0.07
N ARG A 4 6.15 3.66 0.20
CA ARG A 4 4.85 2.99 0.24
C ARG A 4 4.74 2.10 1.47
N SER A 5 3.51 1.81 1.89
CA SER A 5 3.26 0.80 2.92
C SER A 5 3.87 -0.54 2.52
N GLY A 6 4.65 -1.13 3.42
CA GLY A 6 5.40 -2.36 3.21
C GLY A 6 6.87 -2.15 2.86
N ASP A 7 7.27 -0.96 2.42
CA ASP A 7 8.67 -0.68 2.06
C ASP A 7 9.57 -0.66 3.29
N VAL A 8 10.79 -1.16 3.13
CA VAL A 8 11.86 -1.04 4.12
C VAL A 8 12.83 0.04 3.66
N LEU A 9 12.98 1.06 4.48
CA LEU A 9 13.79 2.22 4.19
C LEU A 9 14.94 2.30 5.19
N ARG A 10 16.12 2.69 4.69
CA ARG A 10 17.23 3.08 5.54
C ARG A 10 17.09 4.56 5.85
N VAL A 11 16.75 4.85 7.10
CA VAL A 11 16.65 6.20 7.63
C VAL A 11 18.03 6.61 8.13
N THR A 12 18.55 7.71 7.60
CA THR A 12 19.87 8.24 7.95
C THR A 12 19.74 9.71 8.32
N ARG A 13 20.85 10.32 8.75
CA ARG A 13 20.91 11.77 9.03
C ARG A 13 20.46 12.63 7.85
N ALA A 14 20.61 12.15 6.61
CA ALA A 14 20.14 12.85 5.42
C ALA A 14 18.60 12.94 5.35
N ALA A 15 17.89 11.98 5.95
CA ALA A 15 16.44 11.97 6.02
C ALA A 15 15.91 12.78 7.21
N SER A 16 16.61 12.78 8.35
CA SER A 16 16.33 13.71 9.45
C SER A 16 17.52 13.75 10.41
N VAL A 17 17.82 14.94 10.92
CA VAL A 17 18.95 15.21 11.81
C VAL A 17 18.90 14.45 13.14
N GLN A 18 17.73 13.95 13.53
CA GLN A 18 17.55 13.15 14.74
C GLN A 18 18.14 11.73 14.60
N PHE A 19 18.43 11.28 13.37
CA PHE A 19 18.93 9.93 13.07
C PHE A 19 20.42 9.94 12.73
N SER A 20 21.26 10.37 13.69
CA SER A 20 22.72 10.32 13.55
C SER A 20 23.24 8.90 13.31
N THR A 21 22.59 7.89 13.90
CA THR A 21 22.84 6.48 13.65
C THR A 21 21.83 5.97 12.61
N PRO A 22 22.29 5.41 11.46
CA PRO A 22 21.40 4.82 10.47
C PRO A 22 20.57 3.68 11.05
N MET A 23 19.27 3.65 10.74
CA MET A 23 18.36 2.57 11.15
C MET A 23 17.52 2.08 9.97
N LEU A 24 16.99 0.86 10.09
CA LEU A 24 16.03 0.30 9.14
C LEU A 24 14.62 0.55 9.65
N PHE A 25 13.74 0.99 8.76
CA PHE A 25 12.37 1.35 9.10
C PHE A 25 11.41 0.76 8.07
N ARG A 26 10.47 -0.06 8.53
CA ARG A 26 9.40 -0.63 7.71
C ARG A 26 8.17 0.25 7.78
N VAL A 27 7.81 0.84 6.65
CA VAL A 27 6.65 1.74 6.55
C VAL A 27 5.35 0.94 6.62
N ILE A 28 4.40 1.37 7.45
CA ILE A 28 3.02 0.86 7.47
C ILE A 28 2.04 1.89 6.92
N ARG A 29 2.33 3.18 7.10
CA ARG A 29 1.52 4.29 6.59
C ARG A 29 2.40 5.46 6.23
N VAL A 30 2.09 6.10 5.11
CA VAL A 30 2.67 7.37 4.69
C VAL A 30 1.55 8.40 4.78
N HIS A 31 1.78 9.47 5.54
CA HIS A 31 0.87 10.61 5.54
C HIS A 31 1.36 11.60 4.49
N ASP A 32 0.48 11.93 3.56
CA ASP A 32 0.69 12.77 2.38
C ASP A 32 0.32 14.23 2.62
N TRP A 33 0.60 14.76 3.83
CA TRP A 33 0.27 16.14 4.16
C TRP A 33 1.02 17.11 3.23
N SER A 34 0.27 17.72 2.31
CA SER A 34 0.75 18.62 1.25
C SER A 34 1.38 19.93 1.72
N THR A 35 1.50 20.12 3.03
CA THR A 35 1.89 21.40 3.64
C THR A 35 3.39 21.68 3.58
N TYR A 36 4.25 20.67 3.40
CA TYR A 36 5.70 20.86 3.41
C TYR A 36 6.39 20.09 2.28
N ASN A 37 6.90 20.83 1.29
CA ASN A 37 7.53 20.28 0.08
C ASN A 37 8.70 19.35 0.45
N GLY A 38 8.54 18.05 0.17
CA GLY A 38 9.58 17.04 0.33
C GLY A 38 9.71 16.43 1.73
N TRP A 39 8.83 16.78 2.67
CA TRP A 39 8.76 16.16 3.99
C TRP A 39 7.51 15.30 4.12
N ALA A 40 7.62 14.18 4.82
CA ALA A 40 6.50 13.28 5.07
C ALA A 40 6.55 12.71 6.48
N TRP A 41 5.36 12.47 7.04
CA TRP A 41 5.20 11.67 8.25
C TRP A 41 5.06 10.21 7.85
N LEU A 42 5.92 9.36 8.41
CA LEU A 42 5.89 7.92 8.21
C LEU A 42 5.55 7.24 9.54
N ASP A 43 4.51 6.42 9.54
CA ASP A 43 4.30 5.43 10.59
C ASP A 43 4.91 4.11 10.15
N GLY A 44 5.55 3.41 11.08
CA GLY A 44 6.22 2.16 10.77
C GLY A 44 6.84 1.49 11.97
N TYR A 45 7.65 0.47 11.69
CA TYR A 45 8.41 -0.27 12.68
C TYR A 45 9.91 -0.06 12.45
N GLU A 46 10.63 0.22 13.52
CA GLU A 46 12.09 0.08 13.54
C GLU A 46 12.44 -1.40 13.43
N LEU A 47 13.42 -1.71 12.58
CA LEU A 47 13.91 -3.08 12.40
C LEU A 47 15.27 -3.26 13.06
N ASN A 48 15.46 -4.39 13.74
CA ASN A 48 16.77 -4.79 14.25
C ASN A 48 17.70 -5.29 13.11
N GLY A 49 18.94 -5.66 13.45
CA GLY A 49 19.89 -6.23 12.50
C GLY A 49 19.46 -7.56 11.85
N LEU A 50 18.42 -8.22 12.37
CA LEU A 50 17.80 -9.42 11.81
C LEU A 50 16.61 -9.10 10.88
N GLY A 51 16.22 -7.82 10.78
CA GLY A 51 15.07 -7.37 9.99
C GLY A 51 13.71 -7.54 10.70
N GLU A 52 13.71 -7.81 12.00
CA GLU A 52 12.48 -7.96 12.79
C GLU A 52 11.99 -6.62 13.34
N ALA A 53 10.68 -6.43 13.35
CA ALA A 53 10.04 -5.25 13.91
C ALA A 53 10.18 -5.23 15.43
N VAL A 54 10.95 -4.27 15.95
CA VAL A 54 11.24 -4.14 17.39
C VAL A 54 10.31 -3.13 18.05
N GLU A 55 10.12 -1.98 17.41
CA GLU A 55 9.36 -0.86 17.98
C GLU A 55 8.53 -0.16 16.91
N ARG A 56 7.29 0.22 17.24
CA ARG A 56 6.44 1.04 16.36
C ARG A 56 6.70 2.52 16.62
N ARG A 57 7.02 3.28 15.57
CA ARG A 57 7.33 4.71 15.69
C ARG A 57 6.71 5.52 14.55
N SER A 58 6.42 6.78 14.85
CA SER A 58 6.03 7.81 13.88
C SER A 58 7.19 8.77 13.71
N ILE A 59 7.69 8.92 12.49
CA ILE A 59 8.89 9.72 12.18
C ILE A 59 8.56 10.80 11.15
N PHE A 60 9.19 11.96 11.28
CA PHE A 60 9.12 13.04 10.31
C PHE A 60 10.44 13.11 9.55
N VAL A 61 10.40 12.84 8.24
CA VAL A 61 11.58 12.66 7.41
C VAL A 61 11.45 13.39 6.07
N GLN A 62 12.60 13.80 5.55
CA GLN A 62 12.75 14.34 4.21
C GLN A 62 12.88 13.20 3.19
N LEU A 63 12.01 13.20 2.19
CA LEU A 63 11.90 12.13 1.18
C LEU A 63 13.16 11.97 0.32
N GLU A 64 13.86 13.08 0.07
CA GLU A 64 15.13 13.09 -0.70
C GLU A 64 16.27 12.37 0.03
N GLY A 65 16.24 12.35 1.37
CA GLY A 65 17.27 11.71 2.20
C GLY A 65 17.02 10.22 2.46
N LEU A 66 15.87 9.69 2.05
CA LEU A 66 15.51 8.29 2.26
C LEU A 66 16.19 7.38 1.23
N GLN A 67 16.79 6.31 1.71
CA GLN A 67 17.41 5.30 0.88
C GLN A 67 16.58 4.02 0.93
N SER A 68 16.23 3.44 -0.22
CA SER A 68 15.57 2.14 -0.27
C SER A 68 16.55 1.08 0.24
N ALA A 69 16.22 0.43 1.36
CA ALA A 69 16.97 -0.74 1.80
C ALA A 69 16.47 -1.91 0.97
N GLN A 70 17.20 -2.27 -0.10
CA GLN A 70 16.98 -3.53 -0.82
C GLN A 70 17.33 -4.70 0.11
N VAL A 71 16.45 -5.02 1.04
CA VAL A 71 16.32 -6.39 1.54
C VAL A 71 15.64 -7.11 0.38
N GLY A 72 16.35 -8.06 -0.27
CA GLY A 72 15.87 -8.76 -1.47
C GLY A 72 14.39 -9.17 -1.34
N PRO A 73 13.65 -9.21 -2.46
CA PRO A 73 12.18 -9.15 -2.47
C PRO A 73 11.59 -10.10 -1.43
N MET A 74 11.21 -9.57 -0.27
CA MET A 74 10.34 -10.31 0.62
C MET A 74 9.05 -10.51 -0.16
N PRO A 75 8.61 -11.77 -0.38
CA PRO A 75 7.42 -12.03 -1.16
C PRO A 75 6.29 -11.29 -0.49
N ASN A 76 5.77 -10.31 -1.21
CA ASN A 76 4.60 -9.56 -0.84
C ASN A 76 3.43 -10.54 -0.81
N ARG A 77 3.25 -11.26 0.30
CA ARG A 77 2.10 -12.16 0.52
C ARG A 77 0.77 -11.40 0.48
N TYR A 78 0.80 -10.07 0.43
CA TYR A 78 -0.37 -9.20 0.25
C TYR A 78 -0.55 -8.66 -1.17
N ARG A 79 0.31 -9.01 -2.14
CA ARG A 79 0.07 -8.72 -3.57
C ARG A 79 0.17 -9.99 -4.42
N ALA A 80 -0.66 -10.95 -4.05
CA ALA A 80 -1.18 -11.92 -5.00
C ALA A 80 -2.67 -12.10 -4.71
N ALA A 81 -3.46 -11.05 -5.00
CA ALA A 81 -4.80 -11.34 -5.45
C ALA A 81 -4.62 -11.86 -6.88
N PRO A 82 -4.94 -13.13 -7.18
CA PRO A 82 -5.03 -13.53 -8.57
C PRO A 82 -6.07 -12.62 -9.22
N ALA A 83 -5.72 -12.04 -10.36
CA ALA A 83 -6.71 -11.44 -11.23
C ALA A 83 -7.70 -12.54 -11.61
N VAL A 84 -8.78 -12.65 -10.85
CA VAL A 84 -9.93 -13.48 -11.21
C VAL A 84 -10.43 -12.89 -12.52
N ASN A 85 -10.16 -13.62 -13.60
CA ASN A 85 -10.69 -13.37 -14.94
C ASN A 85 -12.16 -12.95 -14.82
N ARG A 86 -12.44 -11.67 -15.07
CA ARG A 86 -13.79 -11.21 -15.37
C ARG A 86 -14.17 -11.83 -16.71
N ALA A 87 -14.75 -13.03 -16.67
CA ALA A 87 -15.52 -13.53 -17.79
C ALA A 87 -16.79 -12.66 -17.91
N PRO A 88 -17.14 -12.16 -19.10
CA PRO A 88 -18.42 -11.50 -19.30
C PRO A 88 -19.49 -12.61 -19.32
N VAL A 89 -20.26 -12.73 -18.24
CA VAL A 89 -21.48 -13.56 -18.27
C VAL A 89 -22.56 -12.77 -18.99
N THR A 90 -22.70 -13.08 -20.27
CA THR A 90 -23.82 -12.75 -21.15
C THR A 90 -25.16 -13.01 -20.46
N SER A 91 -26.00 -11.97 -20.37
CA SER A 91 -27.39 -12.06 -19.95
C SER A 91 -28.18 -13.00 -20.86
N PRO A 92 -28.85 -14.05 -20.35
CA PRO A 92 -29.87 -14.74 -21.12
C PRO A 92 -31.18 -13.95 -21.06
N SER A 93 -31.49 -13.31 -22.18
CA SER A 93 -32.86 -12.98 -22.59
C SER A 93 -33.62 -14.27 -22.90
N ARG A 94 -34.84 -14.43 -22.33
CA ARG A 94 -35.96 -15.33 -22.72
C ARG A 94 -36.93 -15.43 -21.51
N SER A 95 -38.25 -15.41 -21.58
CA SER A 95 -39.22 -15.45 -22.68
C SER A 95 -40.58 -15.04 -22.14
N ALA A 96 -41.41 -14.51 -23.04
CA ALA A 96 -42.86 -14.65 -23.14
C ALA A 96 -43.62 -15.41 -22.04
N THR A 97 -44.62 -14.75 -21.46
CA THR A 97 -45.84 -15.42 -20.99
C THR A 97 -46.98 -15.02 -21.92
N ALA A 98 -47.61 -16.06 -22.47
CA ALA A 98 -48.67 -16.04 -23.46
C ALA A 98 -49.97 -15.43 -22.92
N GLY A 99 -50.75 -14.88 -23.85
CA GLY A 99 -52.09 -14.33 -23.59
C GLY A 99 -53.19 -15.37 -23.41
N SER A 100 -54.28 -14.89 -22.82
CA SER A 100 -55.66 -15.40 -22.83
C SER A 100 -56.46 -14.40 -21.96
N ARG A 101 -57.60 -13.79 -22.31
CA ARG A 101 -58.81 -14.14 -23.08
C ARG A 101 -59.60 -12.84 -23.36
N SER A 102 -60.02 -12.59 -24.59
CA SER A 102 -61.42 -12.64 -25.11
C SER A 102 -62.42 -11.63 -24.55
N ALA A 103 -62.89 -10.79 -25.47
CA ALA A 103 -64.02 -9.87 -25.39
C ALA A 103 -65.38 -10.60 -25.40
N ALA A 104 -66.35 -10.03 -24.69
CA ALA A 104 -67.77 -10.26 -24.89
C ALA A 104 -68.33 -9.13 -25.78
N GLY A 105 -69.22 -9.50 -26.70
CA GLY A 105 -69.99 -8.58 -27.53
C GLY A 105 -71.24 -8.04 -26.85
#